data_AF-A0A971NAG5-F1
#
_entry.id   AF-A0A971NAG5-F1
#
_cell.length_a   1.000
_cell.length_b   1.000
_cell.length_c   1.000
_cell.angle_alpha   90.00
_cell.angle_beta   90.00
_cell.angle_gamma   90.00
#
_symmetry.space_group_name_H-M   'P 1'
#
loop_
_entity.id
_entity.type
_entity.pdbx_description
1 polymer ?
#
loop_
_entity_poly.entity_id
_entity_poly.type
_entity_poly.pdbx_seq_one_letter_code
_entity_poly.pdbx_strand_id
1 'polypeptide(L)'
;MALSKTLKVFFAGSLGLIAGLALFFPWDTAAEYSAGRAALSASEKNIFISFRDTYTEGLLDREFVYRGITADMPAVSITVNEARVDPMILKSLISASKTGTLSFGSGEITTLTRQKLKWTSGKANISSDGETLYLDDLTLDGDVSAKGSINISTDTGKIVAADMTASFPHEFDRALQMLSNMQVLPLTKISSGEWRISR
;
A
#
# COMPACT_ATOMS: atom_id res chain seq x y z
N MET A 1 -10.66 30.42 -28.68
CA MET A 1 -10.87 29.37 -29.70
C MET A 1 -12.15 28.62 -29.34
N ALA A 2 -13.24 28.80 -30.10
CA ALA A 2 -14.52 28.17 -29.77
C ALA A 2 -14.54 26.71 -30.24
N LEU A 3 -14.64 25.78 -29.29
CA LEU A 3 -14.81 24.35 -29.55
C LEU A 3 -16.05 24.13 -30.45
N SER A 4 -15.92 23.41 -31.57
CA SER A 4 -17.04 23.13 -32.48
C SER A 4 -18.16 22.40 -31.74
N LYS A 5 -19.43 22.63 -32.11
CA LYS A 5 -20.60 22.00 -31.48
C LYS A 5 -20.47 20.47 -31.40
N THR A 6 -19.90 19.85 -32.43
CA THR A 6 -19.64 18.41 -32.51
C THR A 6 -18.64 17.94 -31.45
N LEU A 7 -17.57 18.70 -31.20
CA LEU A 7 -16.58 18.36 -30.20
C LEU A 7 -17.15 18.45 -28.78
N LYS A 8 -18.05 19.40 -28.52
CA LYS A 8 -18.74 19.53 -27.22
C LYS A 8 -19.69 18.36 -26.95
N VAL A 9 -20.42 17.88 -27.97
CA VAL A 9 -21.32 16.72 -27.84
C VAL A 9 -20.51 15.44 -27.63
N PHE A 10 -19.39 15.29 -28.33
CA PHE A 10 -18.50 14.14 -28.12
C PHE A 10 -17.90 14.15 -26.71
N PHE A 11 -17.44 15.30 -26.22
CA PHE A 11 -16.95 15.47 -24.85
C PHE A 11 -18.03 15.20 -23.80
N ALA A 12 -19.26 15.69 -24.01
CA ALA A 12 -20.36 15.45 -23.10
C ALA A 12 -20.78 13.97 -23.09
N GLY A 13 -20.76 13.32 -24.25
CA GLY A 13 -21.03 11.89 -24.38
C GLY A 13 -19.96 11.02 -23.71
N SER A 14 -18.68 11.34 -23.89
CA SER A 14 -17.59 10.62 -23.22
C SER A 14 -17.59 10.85 -21.71
N LEU A 15 -17.86 12.07 -21.24
CA LEU A 15 -18.05 12.35 -19.81
C LEU A 15 -19.25 11.59 -19.22
N GLY A 16 -20.37 11.53 -19.95
CA GLY A 16 -21.55 10.75 -19.55
C GLY A 16 -21.27 9.25 -19.48
N LEU A 17 -20.47 8.72 -20.41
CA LEU A 17 -20.06 7.32 -20.42
C LEU A 17 -19.07 7.00 -19.28
N ILE A 18 -18.11 7.89 -19.02
CA ILE A 18 -17.19 7.76 -17.87
C ILE A 18 -17.96 7.83 -16.55
N ALA A 19 -18.90 8.77 -16.41
CA ALA A 19 -19.75 8.86 -15.23
C ALA A 19 -20.67 7.63 -15.08
N GLY A 20 -21.22 7.12 -16.18
CA GLY A 20 -22.01 5.90 -16.20
C GLY A 20 -21.19 4.69 -15.74
N LEU A 21 -19.98 4.50 -16.27
CA LEU A 21 -19.06 3.47 -15.78
C LEU A 21 -18.73 3.69 -14.30
N ALA A 22 -18.42 4.90 -13.88
CA ALA A 22 -18.10 5.16 -12.47
C ALA A 22 -19.26 4.88 -11.50
N LEU A 23 -20.51 5.03 -11.95
CA LEU A 23 -21.69 4.78 -11.11
C LEU A 23 -22.17 3.32 -11.15
N PHE A 24 -22.06 2.65 -12.30
CA PHE A 24 -22.62 1.32 -12.52
C PHE A 24 -21.58 0.20 -12.56
N PHE A 25 -20.29 0.51 -12.48
CA PHE A 25 -19.24 -0.50 -12.40
C PHE A 25 -19.29 -1.23 -11.05
N PRO A 26 -19.12 -2.57 -11.02
CA PRO A 26 -19.16 -3.36 -9.79
C PRO A 26 -17.85 -3.20 -9.01
N TRP A 27 -17.70 -2.05 -8.35
CA TRP A 27 -16.50 -1.67 -7.61
C TRP A 27 -16.14 -2.63 -6.48
N ASP A 28 -17.16 -3.14 -5.77
CA ASP A 28 -16.95 -4.12 -4.70
C ASP A 28 -16.37 -5.44 -5.25
N THR A 29 -16.88 -5.93 -6.39
CA THR A 29 -16.31 -7.10 -7.07
C THR A 29 -14.89 -6.85 -7.56
N ALA A 30 -14.57 -5.63 -7.98
CA ALA A 30 -13.20 -5.27 -8.36
C ALA A 30 -12.26 -5.26 -7.14
N ALA A 31 -12.74 -4.80 -5.98
CA ALA A 31 -12.01 -4.83 -4.72
C ALA A 31 -11.77 -6.26 -4.22
N GLU A 32 -12.78 -7.13 -4.32
CA GLU A 32 -12.64 -8.56 -4.00
C GLU A 32 -11.64 -9.25 -4.95
N TYR A 33 -11.71 -8.93 -6.25
CA TYR A 33 -10.80 -9.49 -7.25
C TYR A 33 -9.35 -9.06 -7.01
N SER A 34 -9.10 -7.77 -6.70
CA SER A 34 -7.76 -7.29 -6.37
C SER A 34 -7.21 -7.95 -5.10
N ALA A 35 -8.03 -8.08 -4.06
CA ALA A 35 -7.68 -8.79 -2.83
C ALA A 35 -7.31 -10.26 -3.11
N GLY A 36 -8.13 -10.98 -3.89
CA GLY A 36 -7.88 -12.37 -4.26
C GLY A 36 -6.58 -12.55 -5.06
N ARG A 37 -6.31 -11.66 -6.03
CA ARG A 37 -5.05 -11.67 -6.80
C ARG A 37 -3.84 -11.40 -5.94
N ALA A 38 -3.93 -10.45 -5.00
CA ALA A 38 -2.86 -10.16 -4.05
C ALA A 38 -2.58 -11.38 -3.15
N ALA A 39 -3.63 -12.03 -2.62
CA ALA A 39 -3.50 -13.22 -1.79
C ALA A 39 -2.86 -14.39 -2.56
N LEU A 40 -3.25 -14.61 -3.82
CA LEU A 40 -2.64 -15.64 -4.68
C LEU A 40 -1.14 -15.39 -4.91
N SER A 41 -0.77 -14.17 -5.28
CA SER A 41 0.64 -13.82 -5.51
C SER A 41 1.49 -13.89 -4.23
N ALA A 42 0.90 -13.58 -3.08
CA ALA A 42 1.55 -13.72 -1.78
C ALA A 42 1.73 -15.20 -1.39
N SER A 43 0.75 -16.05 -1.68
CA SER A 43 0.81 -17.48 -1.37
C SER A 43 1.93 -18.19 -2.12
N GLU A 44 2.25 -17.77 -3.36
CA GLU A 44 3.40 -18.28 -4.11
C GLU A 44 4.74 -18.04 -3.39
N LYS A 45 4.78 -17.08 -2.45
CA LYS A 45 5.94 -16.72 -1.63
C LYS A 45 5.82 -17.22 -0.18
N ASN A 46 4.91 -18.17 0.10
CA ASN A 46 4.58 -18.68 1.45
C ASN A 46 4.02 -17.61 2.41
N ILE A 47 3.31 -16.62 1.87
CA ILE A 47 2.63 -15.59 2.66
C ILE A 47 1.13 -15.78 2.48
N PHE A 48 0.41 -16.15 3.54
CA PHE A 48 -1.03 -16.40 3.49
C PHE A 48 -1.77 -15.15 3.91
N ILE A 49 -2.37 -14.44 2.95
CA ILE A 49 -3.15 -13.23 3.21
C ILE A 49 -4.64 -13.57 3.23
N SER A 50 -5.35 -13.12 4.26
CA SER A 50 -6.80 -13.19 4.38
C SER A 50 -7.37 -11.82 4.70
N PHE A 51 -8.61 -11.61 4.26
CA PHE A 51 -9.37 -10.37 4.46
C PHE A 51 -10.69 -10.74 5.12
N ARG A 52 -11.13 -9.95 6.11
CA ARG A 52 -12.42 -10.18 6.77
C ARG A 52 -13.57 -9.63 5.94
N ASP A 53 -13.43 -8.37 5.55
CA ASP A 53 -14.38 -7.65 4.71
C ASP A 53 -13.62 -6.82 3.68
N THR A 54 -14.16 -6.73 2.48
CA THR A 54 -13.64 -5.87 1.40
C THR A 54 -14.82 -5.15 0.77
N TYR A 55 -14.76 -3.83 0.67
CA TYR A 55 -15.85 -3.01 0.15
C TYR A 55 -15.31 -1.68 -0.36
N THR A 56 -16.15 -0.93 -1.08
CA THR A 56 -15.81 0.40 -1.57
C THR A 56 -16.68 1.48 -0.93
N GLU A 57 -16.08 2.61 -0.58
CA GLU A 57 -16.76 3.81 -0.07
C GLU A 57 -16.63 4.97 -1.08
N GLY A 58 -17.47 5.99 -0.93
CA GLY A 58 -17.49 7.16 -1.82
C GLY A 58 -18.34 6.96 -3.07
N LEU A 59 -18.67 8.06 -3.77
CA LEU A 59 -19.57 8.05 -4.93
C LEU A 59 -18.83 8.32 -6.25
N LEU A 60 -17.98 9.35 -6.27
CA LEU A 60 -17.21 9.80 -7.43
C LEU A 60 -15.71 9.54 -7.30
N ASP A 61 -15.16 9.69 -6.09
CA ASP A 61 -13.82 9.25 -5.73
C ASP A 61 -14.00 8.02 -4.84
N ARG A 62 -13.83 6.84 -5.45
CA ARG A 62 -14.09 5.55 -4.79
C ARG A 62 -12.88 5.15 -3.98
N GLU A 63 -13.06 5.05 -2.67
CA GLU A 63 -12.04 4.54 -1.76
C GLU A 63 -12.24 3.04 -1.57
N PHE A 64 -11.19 2.26 -1.80
CA PHE A 64 -11.20 0.81 -1.60
C PHE A 64 -10.82 0.52 -0.15
N VAL A 65 -11.72 -0.11 0.60
CA VAL A 65 -11.52 -0.40 2.03
C VAL A 65 -11.39 -1.91 2.23
N TYR A 66 -10.27 -2.29 2.83
CA TYR A 66 -9.91 -3.66 3.17
C TYR A 66 -9.83 -3.77 4.70
N ARG A 67 -10.69 -4.58 5.31
CA ARG A 67 -10.78 -4.69 6.78
C ARG A 67 -10.33 -6.06 7.26
N GLY A 68 -9.65 -6.05 8.42
CA GLY A 68 -9.19 -7.25 9.11
C GLY A 68 -8.21 -8.07 8.26
N ILE A 69 -7.22 -7.40 7.67
CA ILE A 69 -6.18 -8.03 6.87
C ILE A 69 -5.29 -8.83 7.81
N THR A 70 -5.11 -10.11 7.52
CA THR A 70 -4.16 -10.97 8.25
C THR A 70 -3.20 -11.57 7.25
N ALA A 71 -1.90 -11.42 7.46
CA ALA A 71 -0.85 -12.01 6.65
C ALA A 71 0.02 -12.91 7.53
N ASP A 72 -0.09 -14.23 7.31
CA ASP A 72 0.65 -15.24 8.05
C ASP A 72 1.87 -15.71 7.25
N MET A 73 3.03 -15.67 7.89
CA MET A 73 4.32 -16.10 7.35
C MET A 73 4.96 -17.13 8.30
N PRO A 74 5.89 -17.97 7.82
CA PRO A 74 6.74 -18.75 8.71
C PRO A 74 7.48 -17.82 9.66
N ALA A 75 7.09 -17.85 10.93
CA ALA A 75 7.62 -17.10 12.06
C ALA A 75 7.04 -15.71 12.40
N VAL A 76 6.17 -15.16 11.55
CA VAL A 76 5.60 -13.82 11.76
C VAL A 76 4.14 -13.81 11.31
N SER A 77 3.26 -13.22 12.11
CA SER A 77 1.89 -12.92 11.71
C SER A 77 1.67 -11.42 11.77
N ILE A 78 1.09 -10.85 10.73
CA ILE A 78 0.81 -9.42 10.62
C ILE A 78 -0.70 -9.24 10.55
N THR A 79 -1.26 -8.41 11.41
CA THR A 79 -2.68 -8.07 11.39
C THR A 79 -2.85 -6.57 11.19
N VAL A 80 -3.66 -6.17 10.22
CA VAL A 80 -4.02 -4.77 9.96
C VAL A 80 -5.52 -4.63 10.09
N ASN A 81 -5.98 -3.71 10.95
CA ASN A 81 -7.41 -3.56 11.20
C ASN A 81 -8.15 -3.03 9.97
N GLU A 82 -7.57 -2.04 9.30
CA GLU A 82 -8.16 -1.45 8.09
C GLU A 82 -7.06 -0.86 7.22
N ALA A 83 -7.14 -1.09 5.91
CA ALA A 83 -6.37 -0.36 4.92
C ALA A 83 -7.33 0.26 3.91
N ARG A 84 -7.10 1.52 3.57
CA ARG A 84 -7.88 2.28 2.61
C ARG A 84 -6.98 2.73 1.47
N VAL A 85 -7.39 2.47 0.24
CA VAL A 85 -6.71 2.90 -0.96
C VAL A 85 -7.62 3.86 -1.70
N ASP A 86 -7.21 5.11 -1.75
CA ASP A 86 -7.81 6.15 -2.58
C ASP A 86 -6.99 6.24 -3.89
N PRO A 87 -7.50 5.74 -5.02
CA PRO A 87 -6.79 5.78 -6.30
C PRO A 87 -6.88 7.13 -7.02
N MET A 88 -7.48 8.16 -6.38
CA MET A 88 -7.66 9.51 -6.91
C MET A 88 -8.06 9.50 -8.39
N ILE A 89 -9.10 8.73 -8.72
CA ILE A 89 -9.37 8.26 -10.10
C ILE A 89 -9.51 9.46 -11.05
N LEU A 90 -10.18 10.52 -10.59
CA LEU A 90 -10.40 11.73 -11.38
C LEU A 90 -9.10 12.50 -11.63
N LYS A 91 -8.19 12.56 -10.67
CA LYS A 91 -6.89 13.21 -10.85
C LYS A 91 -6.02 12.39 -11.79
N SER A 92 -5.98 11.07 -11.60
CA SER A 92 -5.25 10.11 -12.44
C SER A 92 -5.72 10.05 -13.91
N LEU A 93 -6.96 10.48 -14.21
CA LEU A 93 -7.45 10.61 -15.58
C LEU A 93 -7.04 11.93 -16.25
N ILE A 94 -6.75 12.96 -15.45
CA ILE A 94 -6.35 14.30 -15.93
C ILE A 94 -4.82 14.40 -16.00
N SER A 95 -4.10 13.76 -15.06
CA SER A 95 -2.65 13.60 -15.10
C SER A 95 -2.26 12.35 -15.90
N ALA A 96 -1.16 12.42 -16.66
CA ALA A 96 -0.62 11.24 -17.34
C ALA A 96 -0.08 10.16 -16.36
N SER A 97 0.09 10.50 -15.09
CA SER A 97 0.52 9.60 -14.02
C SER A 97 -0.69 9.11 -13.20
N LYS A 98 -0.68 7.82 -12.87
CA LYS A 98 -1.62 7.23 -11.92
C LYS A 98 -1.14 7.57 -10.52
N THR A 99 -1.96 8.27 -9.74
CA THR A 99 -1.64 8.72 -8.38
C THR A 99 -2.73 8.31 -7.42
N GLY A 100 -2.37 8.07 -6.17
CA GLY A 100 -3.29 7.65 -5.13
C GLY A 100 -2.73 7.89 -3.74
N THR A 101 -3.54 7.65 -2.74
CA THR A 101 -3.15 7.63 -1.33
C THR A 101 -3.51 6.27 -0.75
N LEU A 102 -2.54 5.64 -0.09
CA LEU A 102 -2.77 4.50 0.77
C LEU A 102 -2.76 5.00 2.21
N SER A 103 -3.77 4.62 2.98
CA SER A 103 -3.76 4.75 4.42
C SER A 103 -3.99 3.40 5.06
N PHE A 104 -3.30 3.14 6.16
CA PHE A 104 -3.52 1.98 7.00
C PHE A 104 -3.84 2.47 8.40
N GLY A 105 -4.87 1.89 9.00
CA GLY A 105 -5.21 2.10 10.39
C GLY A 105 -4.22 1.38 11.31
N SER A 106 -4.69 1.03 12.50
CA SER A 106 -3.87 0.31 13.46
C SER A 106 -3.63 -1.14 13.05
N GLY A 107 -2.52 -1.69 13.50
CA GLY A 107 -2.20 -3.09 13.32
C GLY A 107 -1.11 -3.57 14.26
N GLU A 108 -0.81 -4.86 14.15
CA GLU A 108 0.22 -5.51 14.95
C GLU A 108 1.02 -6.54 14.15
N ILE A 109 2.32 -6.60 14.40
CA ILE A 109 3.21 -7.70 14.01
C ILE A 109 3.43 -8.55 15.26
N THR A 110 3.10 -9.84 15.16
CA THR A 110 3.36 -10.83 16.20
C THR A 110 4.43 -11.81 15.72
N THR A 111 5.52 -11.92 16.48
CA THR A 111 6.61 -12.87 16.21
C THR A 111 6.33 -14.25 16.84
N LEU A 112 7.10 -15.28 16.48
CA LEU A 112 7.07 -16.59 17.18
C LEU A 112 7.30 -16.49 18.68
N THR A 113 8.12 -15.53 19.11
CA THR A 113 8.41 -15.27 20.52
C THR A 113 7.25 -14.57 21.23
N ARG A 114 6.10 -14.40 20.55
CA ARG A 114 4.90 -13.69 21.01
C ARG A 114 5.14 -12.22 21.34
N GLN A 115 6.23 -11.65 20.84
CA GLN A 115 6.44 -10.22 20.94
C GLN A 115 5.51 -9.54 19.95
N LYS A 116 4.87 -8.46 20.41
CA LYS A 116 3.91 -7.68 19.63
C LYS A 116 4.47 -6.30 19.36
N LEU A 117 4.55 -5.94 18.10
CA LEU A 117 4.91 -4.61 17.64
C LEU A 117 3.65 -3.98 17.06
N LYS A 118 3.19 -2.87 17.66
CA LYS A 118 1.95 -2.22 17.26
C LYS A 118 2.21 -0.92 16.56
N TRP A 119 1.34 -0.60 15.62
CA TRP A 119 1.23 0.74 15.05
C TRP A 119 -0.22 1.21 15.13
N THR A 120 -0.40 2.52 15.16
CA THR A 120 -1.70 3.18 15.29
C THR A 120 -2.22 3.68 13.96
N SER A 121 -1.32 4.07 13.07
CA SER A 121 -1.67 4.64 11.76
C SER A 121 -0.49 4.57 10.81
N GLY A 122 -0.78 4.72 9.53
CA GLY A 122 0.18 5.23 8.59
C GLY A 122 -0.40 5.50 7.23
N LYS A 123 0.43 6.08 6.38
CA LYS A 123 0.03 6.67 5.12
C LYS A 123 1.17 6.62 4.14
N ALA A 124 0.87 6.44 2.86
CA ALA A 124 1.83 6.62 1.77
C ALA A 124 1.10 7.22 0.56
N ASN A 125 1.80 8.07 -0.18
CA ASN A 125 1.38 8.48 -1.51
C ASN A 125 1.81 7.40 -2.50
N ILE A 126 0.88 6.93 -3.32
CA ILE A 126 1.17 5.94 -4.36
C ILE A 126 1.21 6.66 -5.70
N SER A 127 2.21 6.37 -6.51
CA SER A 127 2.17 6.69 -7.93
C SER A 127 2.73 5.56 -8.79
N SER A 128 2.37 5.51 -10.07
CA SER A 128 2.95 4.54 -11.00
C SER A 128 3.04 5.09 -12.42
N ASP A 129 4.16 4.81 -13.06
CA ASP A 129 4.43 5.07 -14.48
C ASP A 129 4.16 3.83 -15.37
N GLY A 130 3.74 2.71 -14.77
CA GLY A 130 3.51 1.43 -15.43
C GLY A 130 4.64 0.42 -15.26
N GLU A 131 5.89 0.86 -15.10
CA GLU A 131 7.06 0.00 -14.89
C GLU A 131 7.46 -0.07 -13.41
N THR A 132 7.24 1.04 -12.69
CA THR A 132 7.55 1.20 -11.28
C THR A 132 6.31 1.70 -10.53
N LEU A 133 6.11 1.13 -9.34
CA LEU A 133 5.20 1.61 -8.32
C LEU A 133 6.04 2.38 -7.29
N TYR A 134 5.74 3.65 -7.11
CA TYR A 134 6.37 4.54 -6.16
C TYR A 134 5.47 4.66 -4.94
N LEU A 135 6.03 4.41 -3.76
CA LEU A 135 5.42 4.71 -2.47
C LEU A 135 6.24 5.82 -1.81
N ASP A 136 5.75 7.04 -1.92
CA ASP A 136 6.40 8.25 -1.40
C ASP A 136 5.73 8.72 -0.11
N ASP A 137 6.46 9.49 0.69
CA ASP A 137 5.99 10.03 1.98
C ASP A 137 5.36 8.95 2.88
N LEU A 138 5.91 7.73 2.83
CA LEU A 138 5.49 6.65 3.70
C LEU A 138 5.71 7.11 5.13
N THR A 139 4.68 6.99 5.95
CA THR A 139 4.67 7.29 7.37
C THR A 139 3.96 6.16 8.10
N LEU A 140 4.49 5.73 9.23
CA LEU A 140 3.92 4.77 10.15
C LEU A 140 4.14 5.32 11.55
N ASP A 141 3.10 5.34 12.37
CA ASP A 141 3.13 5.88 13.73
C ASP A 141 2.74 4.78 14.73
N GLY A 142 3.40 4.77 15.90
CA GLY A 142 3.10 3.87 17.01
C GLY A 142 4.36 3.40 17.74
N ASP A 143 4.30 2.21 18.34
CA ASP A 143 5.46 1.58 19.00
C ASP A 143 6.57 1.27 17.99
N VAL A 144 6.16 0.99 16.75
CA VAL A 144 7.03 1.06 15.57
C VAL A 144 6.62 2.27 14.76
N SER A 145 7.60 3.13 14.46
CA SER A 145 7.42 4.22 13.52
C SER A 145 8.34 4.07 12.33
N ALA A 146 7.91 4.53 11.17
CA ALA A 146 8.72 4.51 9.96
C ALA A 146 8.41 5.71 9.09
N LYS A 147 9.43 6.24 8.43
CA LYS A 147 9.28 7.30 7.43
C LYS A 147 10.21 7.07 6.24
N GLY A 148 9.72 7.24 5.03
CA GLY A 148 10.58 7.21 3.84
C GLY A 148 9.85 6.93 2.55
N SER A 149 10.55 6.28 1.62
CA SER A 149 9.99 5.88 0.34
C SER A 149 10.47 4.49 -0.10
N ILE A 150 9.65 3.84 -0.94
CA ILE A 150 9.93 2.53 -1.54
C ILE A 150 9.49 2.56 -2.99
N ASN A 151 10.36 2.10 -3.88
CA ASN A 151 10.06 1.89 -5.29
C ASN A 151 10.06 0.39 -5.59
N ILE A 152 9.02 -0.08 -6.27
CA ILE A 152 8.79 -1.50 -6.58
C ILE A 152 8.61 -1.66 -8.09
N SER A 153 9.37 -2.56 -8.71
CA SER A 153 9.14 -2.92 -10.12
C SER A 153 7.79 -3.63 -10.27
N THR A 154 6.94 -3.17 -11.17
CA THR A 154 5.61 -3.75 -11.42
C THR A 154 5.69 -5.12 -12.09
N ASP A 155 6.73 -5.35 -12.90
CA ASP A 155 6.98 -6.62 -13.60
C ASP A 155 7.43 -7.73 -12.63
N THR A 156 8.41 -7.43 -11.78
CA THR A 156 9.03 -8.44 -10.91
C THR A 156 8.47 -8.47 -9.49
N GLY A 157 7.76 -7.42 -9.07
CA GLY A 157 7.32 -7.21 -7.70
C GLY A 157 8.46 -7.05 -6.70
N LYS A 158 9.68 -6.73 -7.16
CA LYS A 158 10.87 -6.55 -6.32
C LYS A 158 11.06 -5.08 -5.98
N ILE A 159 11.56 -4.82 -4.77
CA ILE A 159 12.03 -3.49 -4.35
C ILE A 159 13.27 -3.13 -5.20
N VAL A 160 13.15 -2.07 -5.99
CA VAL A 160 14.24 -1.54 -6.84
C VAL A 160 15.03 -0.43 -6.14
N ALA A 161 14.37 0.37 -5.31
CA ALA A 161 15.00 1.37 -4.46
C ALA A 161 14.20 1.49 -3.16
N ALA A 162 14.87 1.76 -2.05
CA ALA A 162 14.21 2.07 -0.80
C ALA A 162 15.09 3.03 0.00
N ASP A 163 14.47 4.03 0.63
CA ASP A 163 15.12 4.86 1.63
C ASP A 163 14.13 5.13 2.75
N MET A 164 14.23 4.34 3.81
CA MET A 164 13.37 4.45 4.99
C MET A 164 14.18 4.56 6.25
N THR A 165 13.66 5.35 7.19
CA THR A 165 14.11 5.39 8.58
C THR A 165 13.01 4.81 9.44
N ALA A 166 13.32 3.81 10.26
CA ALA A 166 12.38 3.16 11.14
C ALA A 166 12.88 3.19 12.59
N SER A 167 11.96 3.48 13.51
CA SER A 167 12.17 3.43 14.95
C SER A 167 11.45 2.20 15.52
N PHE A 168 12.19 1.43 16.32
CA PHE A 168 11.73 0.23 16.99
C PHE A 168 12.04 0.31 18.49
N PRO A 169 11.29 -0.39 19.34
CA PRO A 169 11.63 -0.51 20.75
C PRO A 169 13.03 -1.12 20.91
N HIS A 170 13.83 -0.59 21.85
CA HIS A 170 15.25 -0.96 22.00
C HIS A 170 15.50 -2.46 22.22
N GLU A 171 14.53 -3.19 22.74
CA GLU A 171 14.58 -4.65 22.90
C GLU A 171 14.76 -5.41 21.56
N PHE A 172 14.41 -4.79 20.43
CA PHE A 172 14.55 -5.38 19.09
C PHE A 172 15.90 -5.09 18.43
N ASP A 173 16.75 -4.23 19.01
CA ASP A 173 18.04 -3.86 18.41
C ASP A 173 18.93 -5.08 18.15
N ARG A 174 18.95 -6.06 19.05
CA ARG A 174 19.74 -7.29 18.86
C ARG A 174 19.25 -8.10 17.68
N ALA A 175 17.94 -8.24 17.52
CA ALA A 175 17.34 -8.99 16.42
C ALA A 175 17.60 -8.29 15.08
N LEU A 176 17.42 -6.97 15.02
CA LEU A 176 17.69 -6.16 13.82
C LEU A 176 19.17 -6.19 13.43
N GLN A 177 20.07 -6.17 14.42
CA GLN A 177 21.50 -6.29 14.18
C GLN A 177 21.90 -7.66 13.63
N MET A 178 21.27 -8.73 14.09
CA MET A 178 21.46 -10.07 13.50
C MET A 178 20.97 -10.12 12.05
N LEU A 179 19.77 -9.59 11.76
CA LEU A 179 19.22 -9.55 10.39
C LEU A 179 20.10 -8.75 9.42
N SER A 180 20.64 -7.61 9.89
CA SER A 180 21.61 -6.80 9.15
C SER A 180 22.89 -7.60 8.85
N ASN A 181 23.48 -8.23 9.85
CA ASN A 181 24.71 -9.01 9.69
C ASN A 181 24.54 -10.23 8.78
N MET A 182 23.35 -10.84 8.77
CA MET A 182 23.01 -11.96 7.90
C MET A 182 22.65 -11.52 6.47
N GLN A 183 22.68 -10.22 6.17
CA GLN A 183 22.33 -9.63 4.86
C GLN A 183 20.92 -10.01 4.37
N VAL A 184 20.01 -10.31 5.29
CA VAL A 184 18.62 -10.65 4.97
C VAL A 184 17.85 -9.40 4.57
N LEU A 185 18.18 -8.27 5.19
CA LEU A 185 17.62 -6.94 4.91
C LEU A 185 18.75 -5.90 4.86
N PRO A 186 18.67 -4.90 3.98
CA PRO A 186 19.70 -3.86 3.87
C PRO A 186 19.53 -2.80 4.98
N LEU A 187 19.80 -3.23 6.20
CA LEU A 187 19.62 -2.48 7.44
C LEU A 187 20.93 -1.84 7.90
N THR A 188 20.91 -0.54 8.16
CA THR A 188 22.01 0.22 8.77
C THR A 188 21.55 0.82 10.08
N LYS A 189 22.26 0.54 11.18
CA LYS A 189 21.93 1.13 12.48
C LYS A 189 22.33 2.61 12.51
N ILE A 190 21.40 3.51 12.86
CA ILE A 190 21.68 4.94 13.05
C ILE A 190 22.00 5.19 14.53
N SER A 191 21.08 4.79 15.40
CA SER A 191 21.19 4.96 16.85
C SER A 191 20.47 3.80 17.56
N SER A 192 20.41 3.81 18.90
CA SER A 192 19.67 2.78 19.65
C SER A 192 18.18 2.87 19.29
N GLY A 193 17.58 1.78 18.80
CA GLY A 193 16.18 1.77 18.33
C GLY A 193 15.93 2.40 16.96
N GLU A 194 16.91 3.07 16.32
CA GLU A 194 16.71 3.71 15.00
C GLU A 194 17.56 3.06 13.92
N TRP A 195 16.90 2.70 12.81
CA TRP A 195 17.46 1.91 11.73
C TRP A 195 17.09 2.51 10.37
N ARG A 196 18.06 2.56 9.46
CA ARG A 196 17.84 2.89 8.05
C ARG A 196 17.71 1.62 7.22
N ILE A 197 16.72 1.57 6.35
CA ILE A 197 16.57 0.56 5.31
C ILE A 197 16.88 1.27 3.99
N SER A 198 18.01 0.93 3.37
CA SER A 198 18.46 1.59 2.14
C SER A 198 18.87 0.56 1.09
N ARG A 199 18.27 0.60 -0.10
CA ARG A 199 18.61 -0.29 -1.21
C ARG A 199 18.82 0.50 -2.50
#